data_AF-A0A1J5X3M9-F1
#
_entry.id   AF-A0A1J5X3M9-F1
#
_cell.length_a   1.000
_cell.length_b   1.000
_cell.length_c   1.000
_cell.angle_alpha   90.00
_cell.angle_beta   90.00
_cell.angle_gamma   90.00
#
_symmetry.space_group_name_H-M   'P 1'
#
loop_
_entity.id
_entity.type
_entity.pdbx_description
1 polymer ?
#
loop_
_entity_poly.entity_id
_entity_poly.type
_entity_poly.pdbx_seq_one_letter_code
_entity_poly.pdbx_strand_id
1 'polypeptide(L)'
;MAPGTTQTHLKHKNLFFMFTDKAFFLFPESEYKQIQKPREGYVCLKRKYLPEVEDCDVEWITCIVCHEEAAPEDFVSPMCRQMHSVVCETCMVKKKTNKGGIVCPYCWKKKSDGAFQEEILGVLFSLMSRKTFLYLNMKPDMEVETVTRLTRETKVVLSNIAISDVLFFKLLSRTAVEIRSKISLVGHDD
;
A
#
# COMPACT_ATOMS: atom_id res chain seq x y z
N MET A 1 0.40 26.46 4.85
CA MET A 1 0.24 25.06 5.29
C MET A 1 0.28 24.19 4.05
N ALA A 2 1.25 23.27 3.93
CA ALA A 2 1.25 22.31 2.83
C ALA A 2 0.07 21.35 3.01
N PRO A 3 -0.67 20.97 1.94
CA PRO A 3 -1.77 20.04 2.07
C PRO A 3 -1.17 18.69 2.51
N GLY A 4 -1.52 18.23 3.71
CA GLY A 4 -1.26 16.86 4.11
C GLY A 4 -1.99 15.93 3.15
N THR A 5 -1.29 14.92 2.64
CA THR A 5 -1.88 13.91 1.74
C THR A 5 -3.05 13.24 2.46
N THR A 6 -4.29 13.52 2.07
CA THR A 6 -5.46 12.96 2.75
C THR A 6 -5.63 11.51 2.33
N GLN A 7 -5.09 10.58 3.13
CA GLN A 7 -5.34 9.16 2.95
C GLN A 7 -6.70 8.83 3.55
N THR A 8 -7.56 8.16 2.78
CA THR A 8 -8.82 7.60 3.32
C THR A 8 -8.82 6.10 3.12
N HIS A 9 -9.14 5.39 4.20
CA HIS A 9 -9.21 3.95 4.25
C HIS A 9 -10.67 3.55 4.46
N LEU A 10 -11.23 2.77 3.55
CA LEU A 10 -12.58 2.25 3.65
C LEU A 10 -12.53 0.74 3.61
N LYS A 11 -13.23 0.07 4.52
CA LYS A 11 -13.34 -1.39 4.54
C LYS A 11 -14.67 -1.80 3.94
N HIS A 12 -14.65 -2.82 3.09
CA HIS A 12 -15.85 -3.52 2.67
C HIS A 12 -15.58 -5.02 2.75
N LYS A 13 -16.19 -5.69 3.73
CA LYS A 13 -15.91 -7.10 4.05
C LYS A 13 -14.40 -7.33 4.22
N ASN A 14 -13.81 -8.25 3.46
CA ASN A 14 -12.39 -8.61 3.53
C ASN A 14 -11.52 -7.77 2.57
N LEU A 15 -12.06 -6.68 2.03
CA LEU A 15 -11.39 -5.79 1.10
C LEU A 15 -11.15 -4.42 1.73
N PHE A 16 -9.95 -3.90 1.52
CA PHE A 16 -9.56 -2.58 1.97
C PHE A 16 -9.34 -1.67 0.76
N PHE A 17 -10.05 -0.57 0.76
CA PHE A 17 -9.99 0.47 -0.24
C PHE A 17 -9.21 1.63 0.31
N MET A 18 -8.19 2.05 -0.43
CA MET A 18 -7.35 3.14 0.00
C MET A 18 -7.23 4.19 -1.09
N PHE A 19 -7.58 5.41 -0.70
CA PHE A 19 -7.62 6.59 -1.54
C PHE A 19 -6.49 7.52 -1.14
N THR A 20 -5.59 7.79 -2.08
CA THR A 20 -4.55 8.82 -1.97
C THR A 20 -4.87 9.96 -2.95
N ASP A 21 -4.18 11.09 -2.93
CA ASP A 21 -4.47 12.18 -3.90
C ASP A 21 -4.27 11.75 -5.36
N LYS A 22 -3.33 10.82 -5.61
CA LYS A 22 -2.91 10.44 -6.97
C LYS A 22 -3.41 9.07 -7.41
N ALA A 23 -3.77 8.20 -6.48
CA ALA A 23 -4.06 6.80 -6.79
C ALA A 23 -5.09 6.19 -5.85
N PHE A 24 -5.74 5.15 -6.36
CA PHE A 24 -6.78 4.39 -5.67
C PHE A 24 -6.42 2.90 -5.75
N PHE A 25 -6.44 2.25 -4.60
CA PHE A 25 -5.97 0.88 -4.45
C PHE A 25 -6.97 0.01 -3.70
N LEU A 26 -6.97 -1.26 -4.06
CA LEU A 26 -7.75 -2.33 -3.47
C LEU A 26 -6.81 -3.40 -2.91
N PHE A 27 -6.95 -3.73 -1.63
CA PHE A 27 -6.14 -4.72 -0.93
C PHE A 27 -6.99 -5.87 -0.42
N PRO A 28 -6.49 -7.11 -0.48
CA PRO A 28 -6.96 -8.14 0.44
C PRO A 28 -6.66 -7.75 1.88
N GLU A 29 -7.55 -8.12 2.80
CA GLU A 29 -7.37 -7.94 4.24
C GLU A 29 -6.06 -8.53 4.75
N SER A 30 -5.61 -9.66 4.20
CA SER A 30 -4.36 -10.31 4.59
C SER A 30 -3.13 -9.44 4.32
N GLU A 31 -3.05 -8.82 3.14
CA GLU A 31 -1.94 -7.93 2.76
C GLU A 31 -2.06 -6.58 3.48
N TYR A 32 -3.27 -6.01 3.60
CA TYR A 32 -3.48 -4.74 4.30
C TYR A 32 -3.10 -4.82 5.79
N LYS A 33 -3.49 -5.90 6.48
CA LYS A 33 -3.10 -6.14 7.89
C LYS A 33 -1.59 -6.31 8.06
N GLN A 34 -0.87 -6.79 7.05
CA GLN A 34 0.58 -6.93 7.11
C GLN A 34 1.28 -5.57 6.98
N ILE A 35 0.78 -4.68 6.11
CA ILE A 35 1.27 -3.31 5.94
C ILE A 35 0.99 -2.46 7.19
N GLN A 36 -0.20 -2.62 7.79
CA GLN A 36 -0.60 -1.85 8.98
C GLN A 36 0.03 -2.30 10.29
N LYS A 37 0.62 -3.50 10.37
CA LYS A 37 1.35 -3.92 11.57
C LYS A 37 2.66 -3.15 11.61
N PRO A 38 2.79 -2.11 12.47
CA PRO A 38 4.06 -1.42 12.60
C PRO A 38 4.98 -2.45 13.25
N ARG A 39 5.95 -2.97 12.50
CA ARG A 39 6.99 -3.77 13.09
C ARG A 39 7.96 -2.79 13.73
N GLU A 40 7.68 -2.51 14.99
CA GLU A 40 8.58 -1.74 15.86
C GLU A 40 8.90 -0.33 15.32
N GLY A 41 7.91 0.33 14.71
CA GLY A 41 8.02 1.70 14.18
C GLY A 41 8.36 1.80 12.68
N TYR A 42 8.47 0.66 11.98
CA TYR A 42 8.72 0.60 10.54
C TYR A 42 7.49 0.09 9.78
N VAL A 43 7.13 0.78 8.69
CA VAL A 43 6.21 0.26 7.67
C VAL A 43 6.96 -0.74 6.81
N CYS A 44 6.47 -1.99 6.81
CA CYS A 44 7.06 -3.09 6.06
C CYS A 44 6.18 -3.46 4.87
N LEU A 45 6.81 -3.93 3.79
CA LEU A 45 6.13 -4.58 2.69
C LEU A 45 6.94 -5.77 2.17
N LYS A 46 6.26 -6.67 1.47
CA LYS A 46 6.93 -7.78 0.78
C LYS A 46 7.78 -7.28 -0.39
N ARG A 47 8.95 -7.87 -0.58
CA ARG A 47 9.90 -7.50 -1.66
C ARG A 47 9.31 -7.62 -3.06
N LYS A 48 8.38 -8.54 -3.32
CA LYS A 48 7.73 -8.73 -4.64
C LYS A 48 7.01 -7.48 -5.16
N TYR A 49 6.64 -6.58 -4.26
CA TYR A 49 5.94 -5.34 -4.57
C TYR A 49 6.87 -4.20 -4.97
N LEU A 50 8.16 -4.35 -4.68
CA LEU A 50 9.21 -3.46 -5.13
C LEU A 50 9.56 -3.85 -6.58
N PRO A 51 9.71 -2.91 -7.54
CA PRO A 51 10.15 -3.25 -8.89
C PRO A 51 11.39 -4.19 -8.91
N GLU A 52 11.49 -5.04 -9.93
CA GLU A 52 12.76 -5.65 -10.31
C GLU A 52 13.29 -4.70 -11.36
N VAL A 53 14.42 -4.06 -11.08
CA VAL A 53 15.02 -3.15 -12.06
C VAL A 53 15.99 -4.01 -12.87
N GLU A 54 15.79 -4.04 -14.19
CA GLU A 54 16.66 -4.72 -15.15
C GLU A 54 17.95 -3.92 -15.45
N ASP A 55 18.05 -2.66 -15.01
CA ASP A 55 19.20 -1.78 -15.22
C ASP A 55 19.87 -1.36 -13.90
N CYS A 56 21.11 -1.82 -13.74
CA CYS A 56 22.19 -1.44 -12.82
C CYS A 56 21.95 -0.34 -11.75
N ASP A 57 22.51 -0.61 -10.56
CA ASP A 57 22.95 0.36 -9.53
C ASP A 57 21.95 0.85 -8.48
N VAL A 58 20.95 0.05 -8.08
CA VAL A 58 20.09 0.45 -6.96
C VAL A 58 20.10 -0.61 -5.84
N GLU A 59 20.60 -0.22 -4.65
CA GLU A 59 20.85 -1.01 -3.43
C GLU A 59 19.59 -1.33 -2.56
N TRP A 60 18.44 -1.49 -3.19
CA TRP A 60 17.13 -1.68 -2.53
C TRP A 60 16.60 -3.11 -2.65
N ILE A 61 17.34 -3.97 -3.37
CA ILE A 61 17.13 -5.42 -3.42
C ILE A 61 17.76 -6.09 -2.20
N THR A 62 18.87 -5.54 -1.74
CA THR A 62 19.66 -6.06 -0.63
C THR A 62 19.40 -5.26 0.64
N CYS A 63 19.45 -5.94 1.78
CA CYS A 63 19.40 -5.27 3.07
C CYS A 63 20.68 -4.48 3.28
N ILE A 64 20.58 -3.19 3.60
CA ILE A 64 21.76 -2.33 3.87
C ILE A 64 22.58 -2.78 5.09
N VAL A 65 22.05 -3.66 5.94
CA VAL A 65 22.72 -4.11 7.17
C VAL A 65 23.46 -5.43 6.97
N CYS A 66 22.79 -6.45 6.44
CA CYS A 66 23.40 -7.77 6.22
C CYS A 66 23.91 -7.98 4.79
N HIS A 67 23.59 -7.07 3.86
CA HIS A 67 23.89 -7.16 2.44
C HIS A 67 23.33 -8.42 1.75
N GLU A 68 22.42 -9.14 2.42
CA GLU A 68 21.69 -10.26 1.84
C GLU A 68 20.52 -9.74 1.00
N GLU A 69 20.28 -10.41 -0.13
CA GLU A 69 19.12 -10.19 -0.98
C GLU A 69 17.85 -10.72 -0.30
N ALA A 70 16.81 -9.89 -0.26
CA ALA A 70 15.52 -10.29 0.27
C ALA A 70 14.77 -11.13 -0.77
N ALA A 71 14.26 -12.30 -0.39
CA ALA A 71 13.41 -13.09 -1.25
C ALA A 71 12.09 -12.35 -1.54
N PRO A 72 11.37 -12.65 -2.63
CA PRO A 72 10.14 -11.93 -3.01
C PRO A 72 9.06 -11.86 -1.90
N GLU A 73 8.95 -12.88 -1.06
CA GLU A 73 7.99 -12.90 0.05
C GLU A 73 8.55 -12.32 1.36
N ASP A 74 9.84 -11.96 1.40
CA ASP A 74 10.45 -11.36 2.58
C ASP A 74 9.98 -9.92 2.78
N PHE A 75 9.84 -9.54 4.05
CA PHE A 75 9.50 -8.18 4.42
C PHE A 75 10.73 -7.29 4.49
N VAL A 76 10.60 -6.15 3.84
CA VAL A 76 11.61 -5.09 3.85
C VAL A 76 10.95 -3.76 4.24
N SER A 77 11.72 -2.87 4.86
CA SER A 77 11.33 -1.49 5.12
C SER A 77 12.25 -0.55 4.35
N PRO A 78 11.72 0.40 3.56
CA PRO A 78 12.54 1.43 2.95
C PRO A 78 13.12 2.39 3.98
N MET A 79 14.35 2.84 3.72
CA MET A 79 15.07 3.78 4.58
C MET A 79 14.90 5.25 4.18
N CYS A 80 14.33 5.53 3.01
CA CYS A 80 14.03 6.89 2.55
C CYS A 80 12.88 6.89 1.54
N ARG A 81 12.35 8.08 1.24
CA ARG A 81 11.25 8.30 0.29
C ARG A 81 11.61 7.90 -1.15
N GLN A 82 12.89 8.05 -1.50
CA GLN A 82 13.44 7.63 -2.80
C GLN A 82 13.78 6.13 -2.82
N MET A 83 13.62 5.45 -1.68
CA MET A 83 13.88 4.02 -1.50
C MET A 83 15.25 3.57 -1.99
N HIS A 84 16.28 4.40 -1.85
CA HIS A 84 17.64 4.06 -2.24
C HIS A 84 18.17 2.80 -1.54
N SER A 85 17.66 2.50 -0.35
CA SER A 85 18.01 1.30 0.40
C SER A 85 16.85 0.79 1.26
N VAL A 86 16.90 -0.51 1.57
CA VAL A 86 15.93 -1.19 2.42
C VAL A 86 16.62 -1.93 3.57
N VAL A 87 15.85 -2.26 4.62
CA VAL A 87 16.28 -3.12 5.73
C VAL A 87 15.34 -4.31 5.82
N CYS A 88 15.88 -5.52 5.90
CA CYS A 88 15.08 -6.73 6.08
C CYS A 88 14.54 -6.87 7.52
N GLU A 89 13.46 -7.62 7.66
CA GLU A 89 12.81 -7.87 8.96
C GLU A 89 13.78 -8.33 10.05
N THR A 90 14.67 -9.26 9.74
CA THR A 90 15.61 -9.81 10.72
C THR A 90 16.56 -8.74 11.27
N CYS A 91 17.01 -7.82 10.41
CA CYS A 91 17.89 -6.73 10.80
C CYS A 91 17.15 -5.61 11.55
N MET A 92 15.86 -5.39 11.25
CA MET A 92 15.02 -4.46 12.02
C MET A 92 14.91 -4.91 13.49
N VAL A 93 14.60 -6.19 13.72
CA VAL A 93 14.44 -6.76 15.08
C VAL A 93 15.78 -6.76 15.83
N LYS A 94 16.89 -7.18 15.18
CA LYS A 94 18.23 -7.22 15.80
C LYS A 94 18.76 -5.83 16.19
N LYS A 95 18.32 -4.76 15.53
CA LYS A 95 18.78 -3.38 15.79
C LYS A 95 18.15 -2.75 17.02
N LYS A 96 17.02 -3.25 17.52
CA LYS A 96 16.44 -2.80 18.80
C LYS A 96 17.44 -2.88 19.96
N THR A 97 18.36 -3.84 19.90
CA THR A 97 19.44 -4.02 20.89
C THR A 97 20.57 -2.97 20.79
N ASN A 98 20.75 -2.31 19.64
CA ASN A 98 21.82 -1.35 19.38
C ASN A 98 21.25 0.02 18.98
N LYS A 99 21.33 1.00 19.88
CA LYS A 99 20.74 2.38 19.81
C LYS A 99 21.16 3.26 18.60
N GLY A 100 21.85 2.72 17.59
CA GLY A 100 22.24 3.43 16.37
C GLY A 100 21.19 3.28 15.27
N GLY A 101 20.41 4.33 15.02
CA GLY A 101 19.46 4.38 13.91
C GLY A 101 20.14 4.15 12.55
N ILE A 102 19.53 3.34 11.69
CA ILE A 102 19.97 3.18 10.30
C ILE A 102 19.50 4.41 9.55
N VAL A 103 20.38 5.01 8.76
CA VAL A 103 20.03 6.14 7.90
C VAL A 103 20.34 5.73 6.48
N CYS A 104 19.47 6.13 5.55
CA CYS A 104 19.79 6.03 4.13
C CYS A 104 21.05 6.86 3.84
N PRO A 105 22.15 6.25 3.32
CA PRO A 105 23.41 6.94 3.06
C PRO A 105 23.25 8.16 2.16
N TYR A 106 22.32 8.06 1.21
CA TYR A 106 22.07 9.08 0.18
C TYR A 106 21.19 10.24 0.66
N CYS A 107 20.29 9.99 1.61
CA CYS A 107 19.32 11.02 1.99
C CYS A 107 19.71 11.79 3.25
N TRP A 108 20.61 11.28 4.09
CA TRP A 108 21.12 11.78 5.39
C TRP A 108 20.07 12.36 6.39
N LYS A 109 18.80 12.44 6.00
CA LYS A 109 17.69 12.96 6.79
C LYS A 109 17.25 11.86 7.75
N LYS A 110 17.54 12.05 9.04
CA LYS A 110 16.85 11.32 10.12
C LYS A 110 15.38 11.65 10.05
N LYS A 111 14.51 10.69 9.71
CA LYS A 111 13.07 10.85 9.94
C LYS A 111 12.44 9.51 10.28
N SER A 112 12.38 9.20 11.57
CA SER A 112 11.46 8.21 12.12
C SER A 112 10.23 8.93 12.71
N ASP A 113 9.73 9.97 12.03
CA ASP A 113 8.50 10.65 12.43
C ASP A 113 7.28 10.00 11.76
N GLY A 114 6.08 10.18 12.32
CA GLY A 114 4.85 9.60 11.77
C GLY A 114 4.57 10.05 10.33
N ALA A 115 4.94 11.29 9.98
CA ALA A 115 4.81 11.83 8.62
C ALA A 115 5.66 11.07 7.60
N PHE A 116 6.85 10.62 7.98
CA PHE A 116 7.68 9.78 7.12
C PHE A 116 7.05 8.41 6.84
N GLN A 117 6.36 7.82 7.81
CA GLN A 117 5.66 6.55 7.62
C GLN A 117 4.48 6.69 6.66
N GLU A 118 3.68 7.76 6.80
CA GLU A 118 2.57 8.05 5.87
C GLU A 118 3.03 8.33 4.45
N GLU A 119 4.15 9.06 4.30
CA GLU A 119 4.73 9.33 3.00
C GLU A 119 5.35 8.08 2.37
N ILE A 120 6.03 7.24 3.14
CA ILE A 120 6.52 5.94 2.69
C ILE A 120 5.36 5.10 2.19
N LEU A 121 4.27 5.00 2.96
CA LEU A 121 3.06 4.30 2.53
C LEU A 121 2.63 4.77 1.14
N GLY A 122 2.50 6.08 0.93
CA GLY A 122 2.17 6.65 -0.39
C GLY A 122 3.13 6.22 -1.52
N VAL A 123 4.43 6.17 -1.25
CA VAL A 123 5.45 5.71 -2.22
C VAL A 123 5.32 4.19 -2.48
N LEU A 124 5.18 3.39 -1.44
CA LEU A 124 4.99 1.93 -1.52
C LEU A 124 3.79 1.58 -2.39
N PHE A 125 2.68 2.29 -2.18
CA PHE A 125 1.47 2.11 -2.96
C PHE A 125 1.68 2.43 -4.44
N SER A 126 2.44 3.48 -4.76
CA SER A 126 2.77 3.81 -6.14
C SER A 126 3.59 2.71 -6.84
N LEU A 127 4.49 2.04 -6.11
CA LEU A 127 5.32 0.96 -6.64
C LEU A 127 4.59 -0.38 -6.78
N MET A 128 3.64 -0.66 -5.87
CA MET A 128 2.80 -1.86 -5.92
C MET A 128 1.94 -1.97 -7.19
N SER A 129 1.82 -0.91 -8.00
CA SER A 129 0.90 -0.86 -9.14
C SER A 129 1.36 -1.60 -10.40
N ARG A 130 1.77 -2.87 -10.29
CA ARG A 130 2.08 -3.70 -11.47
C ARG A 130 0.83 -4.23 -12.19
N LYS A 131 -0.33 -4.32 -11.51
CA LYS A 131 -1.61 -4.75 -12.13
C LYS A 131 -2.66 -3.64 -12.09
N THR A 132 -2.96 -3.08 -13.26
CA THR A 132 -4.12 -2.20 -13.47
C THR A 132 -5.31 -3.08 -13.82
N PHE A 133 -6.38 -3.03 -13.02
CA PHE A 133 -7.62 -3.70 -13.40
C PHE A 133 -8.39 -2.79 -14.36
N LEU A 134 -8.63 -3.28 -15.58
CA LEU A 134 -9.56 -2.61 -16.50
C LEU A 134 -11.02 -2.84 -16.07
N TYR A 135 -11.28 -3.92 -15.32
CA TYR A 135 -12.61 -4.33 -14.92
C TYR A 135 -12.61 -4.96 -13.52
N LEU A 136 -13.46 -4.46 -12.62
CA LEU A 136 -13.66 -4.96 -11.26
C LEU A 136 -15.15 -5.28 -11.05
N ASN A 137 -15.49 -6.53 -10.75
CA ASN A 137 -16.88 -6.94 -10.50
C ASN A 137 -17.14 -7.14 -9.01
N MET A 138 -17.65 -6.13 -8.33
CA MET A 138 -17.97 -6.19 -6.91
C MET A 138 -19.30 -6.92 -6.68
N LYS A 139 -19.17 -8.12 -6.12
CA LYS A 139 -20.24 -8.98 -5.64
C LYS A 139 -20.07 -9.23 -4.14
N PRO A 140 -21.12 -9.70 -3.44
CA PRO A 140 -21.01 -10.05 -2.02
C PRO A 140 -19.81 -10.94 -1.68
N ASP A 141 -19.53 -11.96 -2.49
CA ASP A 141 -18.52 -12.97 -2.18
C ASP A 141 -17.22 -12.74 -2.97
N MET A 142 -16.96 -11.50 -3.34
CA MET A 142 -15.74 -11.14 -4.05
C MET A 142 -14.53 -11.27 -3.12
N GLU A 143 -13.49 -11.93 -3.62
CA GLU A 143 -12.16 -11.93 -3.04
C GLU A 143 -11.16 -11.40 -4.06
N VAL A 144 -10.10 -10.77 -3.56
CA VAL A 144 -9.01 -10.25 -4.36
C VAL A 144 -7.73 -10.84 -3.80
N GLU A 145 -6.99 -11.59 -4.61
CA GLU A 145 -5.77 -12.28 -4.15
C GLU A 145 -4.57 -11.34 -4.02
N THR A 146 -4.57 -10.22 -4.76
CA THR A 146 -3.40 -9.34 -4.86
C THR A 146 -3.77 -7.86 -4.84
N VAL A 147 -2.86 -7.03 -4.34
CA VAL A 147 -3.02 -5.58 -4.35
C VAL A 147 -3.24 -5.09 -5.77
N THR A 148 -4.29 -4.30 -5.95
CA THR A 148 -4.77 -3.87 -7.26
C THR A 148 -4.89 -2.36 -7.32
N ARG A 149 -4.38 -1.74 -8.37
CA ARG A 149 -4.61 -0.32 -8.64
C ARG A 149 -5.86 -0.14 -9.50
N LEU A 150 -6.70 0.79 -9.07
CA LEU A 150 -7.91 1.22 -9.75
C LEU A 150 -7.69 2.64 -10.29
N THR A 151 -8.09 2.88 -11.53
CA THR A 151 -7.94 4.15 -12.24
C THR A 151 -9.31 4.67 -12.68
N ARG A 152 -9.34 5.88 -13.24
CA ARG A 152 -10.57 6.44 -13.83
C ARG A 152 -11.14 5.58 -14.97
N GLU A 153 -10.26 4.87 -15.65
CA GLU A 153 -10.62 3.95 -16.75
C GLU A 153 -11.10 2.59 -16.23
N THR A 154 -10.81 2.25 -14.95
CA THR A 154 -11.30 1.01 -14.37
C THR A 154 -12.81 1.02 -14.32
N LYS A 155 -13.43 0.02 -14.94
CA LYS A 155 -14.86 -0.21 -14.88
C LYS A 155 -15.20 -1.02 -13.63
N VAL A 156 -15.94 -0.43 -12.69
CA VAL A 156 -16.39 -1.08 -11.46
C VAL A 156 -17.87 -1.46 -11.59
N VAL A 157 -18.15 -2.76 -11.70
CA VAL A 157 -19.52 -3.27 -11.77
C VAL A 157 -20.01 -3.65 -10.38
N LEU A 158 -21.08 -3.01 -9.93
CA LEU A 158 -21.75 -3.33 -8.66
C LEU A 158 -22.96 -4.22 -8.94
N SER A 159 -23.05 -5.37 -8.28
CA SER A 159 -24.17 -6.31 -8.48
C SER A 159 -24.56 -7.02 -7.19
N ASN A 160 -25.82 -6.85 -6.77
CA ASN A 160 -26.42 -7.48 -5.59
C ASN A 160 -25.62 -7.24 -4.31
N ILE A 161 -25.08 -6.03 -4.14
CA ILE A 161 -24.13 -5.68 -3.07
C ILE A 161 -24.68 -4.57 -2.17
N ALA A 162 -24.43 -4.70 -0.87
CA ALA A 162 -24.61 -3.62 0.09
C ALA A 162 -23.27 -2.92 0.30
N ILE A 163 -23.19 -1.61 0.10
CA ILE A 163 -21.94 -0.84 0.14
C ILE A 163 -22.15 0.45 0.92
N SER A 164 -21.13 0.94 1.64
CA SER A 164 -21.27 2.22 2.31
C SER A 164 -21.45 3.34 1.28
N ASP A 165 -22.28 4.32 1.62
CA ASP A 165 -22.47 5.54 0.84
C ASP A 165 -21.15 6.24 0.54
N VAL A 166 -20.25 6.35 1.53
CA VAL A 166 -18.91 6.93 1.38
C VAL A 166 -18.10 6.17 0.33
N LEU A 167 -18.04 4.83 0.40
CA LEU A 167 -17.30 4.04 -0.58
C LEU A 167 -17.91 4.14 -1.98
N PHE A 168 -19.24 4.13 -2.07
CA PHE A 168 -19.97 4.29 -3.32
C PHE A 168 -19.64 5.63 -4.01
N PHE A 169 -19.73 6.75 -3.29
CA PHE A 169 -19.41 8.07 -3.85
C PHE A 169 -17.93 8.19 -4.22
N LYS A 170 -17.03 7.59 -3.42
CA LYS A 170 -15.61 7.56 -3.79
C LYS A 170 -15.33 6.76 -5.06
N LEU A 171 -15.99 5.61 -5.24
CA LEU A 171 -15.91 4.83 -6.48
C LEU A 171 -16.40 5.65 -7.67
N LEU A 172 -17.56 6.30 -7.55
CA LEU A 172 -18.11 7.16 -8.61
C LEU A 172 -17.16 8.30 -8.99
N SER A 173 -16.48 8.91 -8.02
CA SER A 173 -15.59 10.04 -8.29
C SER A 173 -14.27 9.67 -9.00
N ARG A 174 -13.90 8.38 -9.00
CA ARG A 174 -12.55 7.93 -9.41
C ARG A 174 -12.51 6.73 -10.35
N THR A 175 -13.65 6.14 -10.69
CA THR A 175 -13.76 4.96 -11.56
C THR A 175 -15.04 5.05 -12.41
N ALA A 176 -15.15 4.22 -13.43
CA ALA A 176 -16.37 4.08 -14.22
C ALA A 176 -17.31 3.05 -13.56
N VAL A 177 -18.25 3.51 -12.74
CA VAL A 177 -19.18 2.63 -12.02
C VAL A 177 -20.35 2.22 -12.92
N GLU A 178 -20.63 0.93 -13.01
CA GLU A 178 -21.84 0.37 -13.63
C GLU A 178 -22.65 -0.40 -12.57
N ILE A 179 -23.95 -0.12 -12.50
CA ILE A 179 -24.87 -0.84 -11.63
C ILE A 179 -25.59 -1.89 -12.48
N ARG A 180 -25.27 -3.16 -12.28
CA ARG A 180 -25.85 -4.27 -13.06
C ARG A 180 -27.10 -4.88 -12.43
N SER A 181 -27.28 -4.71 -11.12
CA SER A 181 -28.43 -5.24 -10.38
C SER A 181 -28.74 -4.34 -9.19
N LYS A 182 -29.55 -4.81 -8.24
CA LYS A 182 -29.85 -4.07 -7.01
C LYS A 182 -28.58 -3.80 -6.21
N ILE A 183 -28.44 -2.57 -5.73
CA ILE A 183 -27.47 -2.19 -4.69
C ILE A 183 -28.22 -1.67 -3.48
N SER A 184 -27.61 -1.77 -2.30
CA SER A 184 -28.10 -1.12 -1.09
C SER A 184 -27.00 -0.20 -0.57
N LEU A 185 -27.33 1.08 -0.37
CA LEU A 185 -26.42 2.01 0.28
C LEU A 185 -26.70 1.99 1.77
N VAL A 186 -25.65 1.78 2.55
CA VAL A 186 -25.71 1.84 4.01
C VAL A 186 -24.93 3.06 4.48
N GLY A 187 -25.40 3.73 5.53
CA GLY A 187 -24.64 4.81 6.16
C GLY A 187 -23.29 4.28 6.64
N HIS A 188 -22.25 5.10 6.53
CA HIS A 188 -20.95 4.78 7.11
C HIS A 188 -20.98 5.08 8.62
N ASP A 189 -21.02 4.04 9.45
CA ASP A 189 -20.72 4.17 10.88
C ASP A 189 -19.20 4.23 11.05
N ASP A 190 -18.71 5.29 11.70
CA ASP A 190 -17.29 5.53 12.03
C ASP A 190 -16.72 4.47 13.00
#